data_AF-A0A7W0WWQ3-F1
#
_entry.id   AF-A0A7W0WWQ3-F1
#
_cell.length_a   1.000
_cell.length_b   1.000
_cell.length_c   1.000
_cell.angle_alpha   90.00
_cell.angle_beta   90.00
_cell.angle_gamma   90.00
#
_symmetry.space_group_name_H-M   'P 1'
#
loop_
_entity.id
_entity.type
_entity.pdbx_description
1 polymer ?
#
loop_
_entity_poly.entity_id
_entity_poly.type
_entity_poly.pdbx_seq_one_letter_code
_entity_poly.pdbx_strand_id
1 'polypeptide(L)' 'TLDEINTYVTSDTLKYLSHEGMMMAVTGNESGKGYCSACFTGNYPVALGTSDLVQLRSIPRTARV' A
#
# COMPACT_ATOMS: atom_id res chain seq x y z
N THR A 1 13.40 9.25 -5.94
CA THR A 1 12.94 9.13 -7.34
C THR A 1 13.21 7.71 -7.84
N LEU A 2 12.76 7.33 -9.04
CA LEU A 2 13.02 5.97 -9.56
C LEU A 2 14.54 5.71 -9.71
N ASP A 3 15.29 6.68 -10.25
CA ASP A 3 16.74 6.58 -10.43
C ASP A 3 17.47 6.46 -9.09
N GLU A 4 17.11 7.29 -8.10
CA GLU A 4 17.69 7.22 -6.74
C GLU A 4 17.47 5.84 -6.11
N ILE A 5 16.28 5.25 -6.27
CA ILE A 5 15.96 3.94 -5.71
C ILE A 5 16.77 2.86 -6.43
N ASN A 6 16.87 2.90 -7.77
CA ASN A 6 17.65 1.93 -8.54
C ASN A 6 19.14 1.95 -8.14
N THR A 7 19.71 3.16 -7.98
CA THR A 7 21.08 3.33 -7.49
C THR A 7 21.24 2.79 -6.07
N TYR A 8 20.32 3.11 -5.17
CA TYR A 8 20.39 2.69 -3.77
C TYR A 8 20.35 1.16 -3.61
N VAL A 9 19.51 0.47 -4.38
CA VAL A 9 19.40 -1.00 -4.33
C VAL A 9 20.46 -1.72 -5.16
N THR A 10 21.37 -0.99 -5.81
CA THR A 10 22.48 -1.53 -6.63
C THR A 10 22.02 -2.46 -7.76
N SER A 11 20.98 -2.06 -8.48
CA SER A 11 20.38 -2.83 -9.58
C SER A 11 20.77 -2.27 -10.95
N ASP A 12 20.90 -3.14 -11.96
CA ASP A 12 21.10 -2.73 -13.36
C ASP A 12 19.87 -2.00 -13.93
N THR A 13 18.66 -2.48 -13.60
CA THR A 13 17.40 -1.90 -14.09
C THR A 13 16.28 -2.01 -13.06
N LEU A 14 15.54 -0.92 -12.86
CA LEU A 14 14.35 -0.89 -12.01
C LEU A 14 13.15 -0.36 -12.79
N LYS A 15 12.00 -1.03 -12.68
CA LYS A 15 10.70 -0.51 -13.09
C LYS A 15 9.63 -0.93 -12.09
N TYR A 16 8.62 -0.08 -11.92
CA TYR A 16 7.41 -0.43 -11.18
C TYR A 16 6.37 -1.05 -12.11
N LEU A 17 5.62 -2.01 -11.58
CA LEU A 17 4.38 -2.46 -12.20
C LEU A 17 3.37 -1.30 -12.17
N SER A 18 2.60 -1.12 -13.26
CA SER A 18 1.53 -0.12 -13.25
C SER A 18 0.46 -0.50 -12.24
N HIS A 19 -0.17 0.50 -11.61
CA HIS A 19 -1.25 0.26 -10.66
C HIS A 19 -2.40 -0.53 -11.30
N GLU A 20 -2.79 -0.19 -12.52
CA GLU A 20 -3.78 -0.92 -13.31
C GLU A 20 -3.39 -2.39 -13.54
N GLY A 21 -2.14 -2.63 -13.97
CA GLY A 21 -1.63 -3.98 -14.20
C GLY A 21 -1.61 -4.83 -12.93
N MET A 22 -1.26 -4.23 -11.78
CA MET A 22 -1.34 -4.86 -10.48
C MET A 22 -2.80 -5.22 -10.12
N MET A 23 -3.75 -4.29 -10.29
CA MET A 23 -5.15 -4.54 -9.97
C MET A 23 -5.75 -5.64 -10.84
N MET A 24 -5.45 -5.66 -12.15
CA MET A 24 -5.88 -6.75 -13.04
C MET A 24 -5.34 -8.11 -12.60
N ALA A 25 -4.07 -8.17 -12.18
CA ALA A 25 -3.44 -9.41 -11.74
C ALA A 25 -4.09 -10.01 -10.49
N VAL A 26 -4.53 -9.17 -9.54
CA VAL A 26 -5.12 -9.64 -8.28
C VAL A 26 -6.61 -9.94 -8.37
N THR A 27 -7.35 -9.28 -9.28
CA THR A 27 -8.80 -9.47 -9.38
C THR A 27 -9.21 -10.47 -10.47
N GLY A 28 -8.30 -10.85 -11.37
CA GLY A 28 -8.60 -11.79 -12.46
C GLY A 28 -9.74 -11.28 -13.33
N ASN A 29 -10.77 -12.11 -13.54
CA ASN A 29 -11.94 -11.75 -14.36
C ASN A 29 -12.99 -10.92 -13.60
N GLU A 30 -12.88 -10.79 -12.28
CA GLU A 30 -13.78 -9.97 -11.49
C GLU A 30 -13.22 -8.56 -11.40
N SER A 31 -13.99 -7.54 -11.79
CA SER A 31 -13.46 -6.17 -11.89
C SER A 31 -13.24 -5.54 -10.51
N GLY A 32 -12.01 -5.57 -9.98
CA GLY A 32 -11.50 -4.57 -9.04
C GLY A 32 -12.14 -4.47 -7.65
N LYS A 33 -13.14 -5.30 -7.33
CA LYS A 33 -13.96 -5.15 -6.10
C LYS A 33 -13.39 -6.02 -4.98
N GLY A 34 -12.76 -5.39 -3.99
CA GLY A 34 -12.41 -6.04 -2.72
C GLY A 34 -10.99 -5.78 -2.19
N TYR A 35 -10.08 -5.27 -3.02
CA TYR A 35 -8.69 -5.03 -2.60
C TYR A 35 -8.39 -3.56 -2.35
N CYS A 36 -7.80 -3.28 -1.19
CA CYS A 36 -7.26 -1.97 -0.87
C CYS A 36 -5.93 -1.74 -1.61
N SER A 37 -5.75 -0.56 -2.21
CA SER A 37 -4.49 -0.14 -2.85
C SER A 37 -4.03 1.25 -2.38
N ALA A 38 -4.45 1.65 -1.18
CA ALA A 38 -4.20 2.97 -0.61
C ALA A 38 -2.71 3.28 -0.40
N CYS A 39 -1.85 2.27 -0.22
CA CYS A 39 -0.40 2.48 -0.15
C CYS A 39 0.19 3.07 -1.45
N PHE A 40 -0.51 2.92 -2.58
CA PHE A 40 -0.10 3.46 -3.88
C PHE A 40 -0.88 4.74 -4.25
N THR A 41 -2.17 4.81 -3.90
CA THR A 41 -3.07 5.90 -4.33
C THR A 41 -3.34 6.95 -3.26
N GLY A 42 -3.07 6.64 -2.00
CA GLY A 42 -3.49 7.44 -0.84
C GLY A 42 -4.98 7.36 -0.51
N ASN A 43 -5.80 6.67 -1.32
CA ASN A 43 -7.25 6.59 -1.11
C ASN A 43 -7.61 5.42 -0.18
N TYR A 44 -7.60 5.68 1.13
CA TYR A 44 -7.95 4.69 2.13
C TYR A 44 -9.48 4.48 2.19
N PRO A 45 -9.96 3.22 2.17
CA PRO A 45 -11.40 2.92 2.28
C PRO A 45 -11.94 3.13 3.71
N VAL A 46 -11.10 3.59 4.62
CA VAL A 46 -11.40 3.86 6.03
C VAL A 46 -10.88 5.25 6.39
N ALA A 47 -11.53 5.89 7.36
CA ALA A 47 -11.08 7.18 7.86
C ALA A 47 -9.70 7.07 8.52
N LEU A 48 -8.77 7.92 8.10
CA LEU A 48 -7.52 8.12 8.82
C LEU A 48 -7.84 8.97 10.06
N GLY A 49 -7.65 8.42 11.26
CA GLY A 49 -7.96 9.12 12.50
C GLY A 49 -7.14 10.40 12.69
N THR A 50 -7.69 11.35 13.46
CA THR A 50 -7.02 12.60 13.84
C THR A 50 -6.17 12.36 15.09
N SER A 51 -4.95 11.85 14.95
CA SER A 51 -4.06 11.69 16.10
C SER A 51 -2.62 12.01 15.74
N ASP A 52 -1.92 12.75 16.62
CA ASP A 52 -0.54 13.22 16.42
C ASP A 52 0.50 12.12 16.22
N LEU A 53 0.15 10.88 16.56
CA LEU A 53 0.59 9.64 15.89
C LEU A 53 -0.57 8.67 16.11
N VAL A 54 -0.90 7.76 15.20
CA VAL A 54 -1.64 6.54 15.59
C VAL A 54 -0.73 5.79 16.59
N GLN A 55 -0.85 6.12 17.88
CA GLN A 55 -0.02 5.60 18.94
C GLN A 55 -0.35 4.10 19.10
N LEU A 56 0.46 3.26 18.47
CA LEU A 56 0.48 1.80 18.55
C LEU A 56 0.67 1.23 19.98
N ARG A 57 0.64 2.07 21.02
CA ARG A 57 0.76 1.68 22.44
C ARG A 57 -0.57 1.68 23.19
N SER A 58 -1.66 2.17 22.61
CA SER A 58 -2.92 2.38 23.34
C SER A 58 -4.00 1.35 23.02
N ILE A 59 -3.78 0.42 22.09
CA ILE A 59 -4.69 -0.71 21.88
C ILE A 59 -4.50 -1.67 23.06
N PRO A 60 -5.52 -1.88 23.92
CA PRO A 60 -5.39 -2.83 25.02
C PRO A 60 -5.09 -4.21 24.43
N ARG A 61 -4.10 -4.91 25.03
CA ARG A 61 -3.60 -6.22 24.56
C ARG A 61 -4.69 -7.29 24.41
N THR A 62 -5.86 -7.07 24.99
CA THR A 62 -7.05 -7.95 24.92
C THR A 62 -7.82 -7.85 23.60
N ALA A 63 -7.56 -6.87 22.75
CA ALA A 63 -8.24 -6.67 21.47
C ALA A 63 -7.39 -7.12 20.26
N ARG A 64 -6.33 -7.90 20.48
CA ARG A 64 -5.56 -8.56 19.42
C ARG A 64 -6.16 -9.95 19.22
N VAL A 65 -6.96 -10.11 18.16
CA VAL A 65 -7.40 -11.43 17.67
C VAL A 65 -6.19 -12.25 17.26
#